data_AF-A0A0S3UIZ8-F1
#
_entry.id   AF-A0A0S3UIZ8-F1
#
_cell.length_a   1.000
_cell.length_b   1.000
_cell.length_c   1.000
_cell.angle_alpha   90.00
_cell.angle_beta   90.00
_cell.angle_gamma   90.00
#
_symmetry.space_group_name_H-M   'P 1'
#
loop_
_entity.id
_entity.type
_entity.pdbx_description
1 polymer ?
#
loop_
_entity_poly.entity_id
_entity_poly.type
_entity_poly.pdbx_seq_one_letter_code
_entity_poly.pdbx_strand_id
1 'polypeptide(L)'
;MEKETMMSDKDLSWFLGVEDETENESTSQEATAVPERERPTNKQDTENTMHSEPARNTESATVQRRISAKMRKKTLEAYKQAYLVPTKLNNRKAVYLSRETQERADFIVRRLGDRGSNLSSFVENIVRQHLEEYGEDIEKWRRL
;
A
#
# COMPACT_ATOMS: atom_id res chain seq x y z
N MET A 1 8.73 -37.51 2.85
CA MET A 1 7.73 -36.72 3.59
C MET A 1 8.04 -35.27 3.34
N GLU A 2 7.28 -34.63 2.45
CA GLU A 2 7.41 -33.18 2.25
C GLU A 2 6.70 -32.48 3.41
N LYS A 3 7.33 -31.44 3.96
CA LYS A 3 6.71 -30.58 4.97
C LYS A 3 6.20 -29.35 4.25
N GLU A 4 4.88 -29.22 4.09
CA GLU A 4 4.29 -27.93 3.74
C GLU A 4 4.52 -26.95 4.89
N THR A 5 5.50 -26.07 4.74
CA THR A 5 5.70 -24.93 5.64
C THR A 5 4.55 -23.96 5.40
N MET A 6 3.48 -24.10 6.19
CA MET A 6 2.35 -23.19 6.24
C MET A 6 2.81 -21.83 6.80
N MET A 7 3.28 -20.94 5.93
CA MET A 7 3.52 -19.54 6.25
C MET A 7 2.25 -18.89 6.80
N SER A 8 2.43 -18.11 7.86
CA SER A 8 1.37 -17.50 8.66
C SER A 8 0.82 -16.23 8.01
N ASP A 9 -0.28 -15.69 8.55
CA ASP A 9 -0.79 -14.39 8.09
C ASP A 9 0.19 -13.23 8.38
N LYS A 10 1.08 -13.37 9.39
CA LYS A 10 2.19 -12.42 9.62
C LYS A 10 3.26 -12.49 8.52
N ASP A 11 3.45 -13.66 7.90
CA ASP A 11 4.36 -13.80 6.76
C ASP A 11 3.83 -13.11 5.50
N LEU A 12 2.50 -13.00 5.36
CA LEU A 12 1.88 -12.24 4.27
C LEU A 12 2.18 -10.73 4.41
N SER A 13 2.11 -10.21 5.63
CA SER A 13 2.34 -8.78 5.94
C SER A 13 3.74 -8.32 5.53
N TRP A 14 4.80 -9.03 5.95
CA TRP A 14 6.17 -8.62 5.57
C TRP A 14 6.43 -8.80 4.07
N PHE A 15 5.96 -9.90 3.45
CA PHE A 15 6.08 -10.08 1.99
C PHE A 15 5.35 -9.00 1.17
N LEU A 16 4.35 -8.34 1.74
CA LEU A 16 3.62 -7.23 1.10
C LEU A 16 4.11 -5.84 1.53
N GLY A 17 5.03 -5.74 2.51
CA GLY A 17 5.44 -4.45 3.08
C GLY A 17 4.33 -3.75 3.86
N VAL A 18 3.35 -4.51 4.36
CA VAL A 18 2.26 -4.02 5.21
C VAL A 18 2.64 -4.31 6.66
N GLU A 19 3.59 -3.53 7.17
CA GLU A 19 3.93 -3.53 8.59
C GLU A 19 2.77 -2.90 9.38
N ASP A 20 2.31 -3.57 10.43
CA ASP A 20 1.28 -3.02 11.32
C ASP A 20 2.01 -2.12 12.33
N GLU A 21 1.72 -0.81 12.29
CA GLU A 21 2.38 0.24 13.10
C GLU A 21 1.93 0.20 14.57
N THR A 22 2.00 -0.97 15.19
CA THR A 22 1.50 -1.26 16.54
C THR A 22 2.40 -2.20 17.34
N GLU A 23 3.60 -1.75 17.69
CA GLU A 23 4.26 -2.16 18.94
C GLU A 23 5.35 -1.14 19.31
N ASN A 24 4.94 -0.01 19.89
CA ASN A 24 5.85 0.75 20.74
C ASN A 24 5.90 0.05 22.10
N GLU A 25 7.01 -0.61 22.40
CA GLU A 25 7.28 -1.12 23.76
C GLU A 25 8.44 -0.33 24.38
N SER A 26 8.06 0.65 25.21
CA SER A 26 9.01 1.52 25.90
C SER A 26 9.68 0.77 27.05
N THR A 27 10.98 0.49 26.91
CA THR A 27 11.85 0.13 28.04
C THR A 27 12.61 1.38 28.49
N SER A 28 12.46 1.74 29.77
CA SER A 28 12.97 2.99 30.36
C SER A 28 14.26 2.80 31.19
N GLN A 29 14.70 3.86 31.86
CA GLN A 29 15.85 3.99 32.81
C GLN A 29 17.22 4.31 32.17
N GLU A 30 18.10 5.18 32.72
CA GLU A 30 18.02 6.28 33.73
C GLU A 30 19.40 7.00 33.74
N ALA A 31 19.65 8.30 34.04
CA ALA A 31 18.96 9.61 33.93
C ALA A 31 20.04 10.72 34.18
N THR A 32 19.67 11.98 34.49
CA THR A 32 20.40 13.02 35.31
C THR A 32 20.48 14.45 34.69
N ALA A 33 20.17 15.49 35.51
CA ALA A 33 20.45 16.95 35.40
C ALA A 33 20.02 17.72 34.11
N VAL A 34 18.92 18.50 34.00
CA VAL A 34 18.37 19.62 34.83
C VAL A 34 19.39 20.71 35.20
N PRO A 35 19.16 22.05 35.00
CA PRO A 35 18.02 22.80 34.39
C PRO A 35 18.52 23.65 33.16
N GLU A 36 18.21 24.92 32.79
CA GLU A 36 17.32 26.02 33.26
C GLU A 36 17.13 27.13 32.16
N ARG A 37 16.01 27.89 32.18
CA ARG A 37 15.81 29.33 31.73
C ARG A 37 16.01 29.78 30.25
N GLU A 38 15.41 30.89 29.75
CA GLU A 38 14.32 31.78 30.21
C GLU A 38 13.56 32.42 29.00
N ARG A 39 12.46 33.16 29.23
CA ARG A 39 11.76 33.99 28.22
C ARG A 39 12.32 35.44 28.22
N PRO A 40 11.88 36.37 27.33
CA PRO A 40 10.78 37.25 27.75
C PRO A 40 9.84 37.82 26.66
N THR A 41 8.68 38.34 27.11
CA THR A 41 7.85 39.47 26.61
C THR A 41 7.90 39.91 25.12
N ASN A 42 6.75 40.14 24.47
CA ASN A 42 5.98 41.39 24.71
C ASN A 42 4.44 41.23 24.55
N LYS A 43 3.68 42.24 25.01
CA LYS A 43 2.23 42.39 24.83
C LYS A 43 1.92 43.47 23.79
N GLN A 44 0.78 43.38 23.09
CA GLN A 44 -0.06 44.54 22.75
C GLN A 44 -1.43 44.10 22.24
N ASP A 45 -2.48 44.78 22.69
CA ASP A 45 -3.87 44.62 22.24
C ASP A 45 -4.18 45.57 21.08
N THR A 46 -4.86 45.08 20.04
CA THR A 46 -5.67 45.92 19.12
C THR A 46 -6.92 45.16 18.69
N GLU A 47 -8.05 45.85 18.59
CA GLU A 47 -9.38 45.28 18.34
C GLU A 47 -9.74 45.18 16.83
N ASN A 48 -10.74 44.35 16.52
CA ASN A 48 -11.50 44.25 15.26
C ASN A 48 -10.77 43.95 13.94
N THR A 49 -11.12 42.82 13.32
CA THR A 49 -12.01 42.79 12.14
C THR A 49 -12.51 41.36 11.90
N MET A 50 -13.79 41.18 11.53
CA MET A 50 -14.34 39.88 11.17
C MET A 50 -13.85 39.42 9.79
N HIS A 51 -13.02 38.37 9.75
CA HIS A 51 -12.85 37.54 8.56
C HIS A 51 -12.98 36.06 8.93
N SER A 52 -13.82 35.34 8.17
CA SER A 52 -14.17 33.95 8.43
C SER A 52 -13.18 32.99 7.79
N GLU A 53 -12.24 32.46 8.59
CA GLU A 53 -11.49 31.25 8.24
C GLU A 53 -11.98 30.07 9.08
N PRO A 54 -12.54 28.99 8.47
CA PRO A 54 -12.76 27.74 9.18
C PRO A 54 -11.41 27.04 9.39
N ALA A 55 -10.77 27.33 10.53
CA ALA A 55 -9.42 26.88 10.82
C ALA A 55 -9.32 25.36 11.05
N ARG A 56 -8.90 24.66 9.98
CA ARG A 56 -8.12 23.41 9.98
C ARG A 56 -8.81 22.15 10.56
N ASN A 57 -8.18 21.00 10.29
CA ASN A 57 -8.30 19.74 11.02
C ASN A 57 -9.72 19.31 11.47
N THR A 58 -10.67 19.19 10.53
CA THR A 58 -11.55 18.02 10.61
C THR A 58 -10.64 16.81 10.49
N GLU A 59 -10.53 16.03 11.55
CA GLU A 59 -9.77 14.79 11.54
C GLU A 59 -10.27 13.92 10.37
N SER A 60 -9.37 13.52 9.47
CA SER A 60 -9.54 12.28 8.73
C SER A 60 -9.33 11.13 9.72
N ALA A 61 -10.22 11.04 10.72
CA ALA A 61 -10.32 9.91 11.60
C ALA A 61 -10.39 8.69 10.70
N THR A 62 -9.39 7.84 10.80
CA THR A 62 -9.30 6.59 10.05
C THR A 62 -10.33 5.63 10.64
N VAL A 63 -11.60 5.92 10.34
CA VAL A 63 -12.73 5.02 10.54
C VAL A 63 -12.39 3.77 9.76
N GLN A 64 -11.74 2.83 10.43
CA GLN A 64 -11.16 1.61 9.88
C GLN A 64 -12.33 0.72 9.50
N ARG A 65 -12.90 1.00 8.32
CA ARG A 65 -14.31 0.79 7.99
C ARG A 65 -14.60 -0.69 7.78
N ARG A 66 -14.67 -1.41 8.90
CA ARG A 66 -14.54 -2.86 9.06
C ARG A 66 -15.10 -3.62 7.87
N ILE A 67 -14.21 -3.96 6.93
CA ILE A 67 -14.61 -4.50 5.64
C ILE A 67 -15.24 -5.87 5.88
N SER A 68 -16.56 -5.93 5.69
CA SER A 68 -17.35 -7.13 5.96
C SER A 68 -16.82 -8.31 5.14
N ALA A 69 -16.97 -9.54 5.62
CA ALA A 69 -16.47 -10.72 4.91
C ALA A 69 -17.04 -10.81 3.48
N LYS A 70 -18.27 -10.34 3.26
CA LYS A 70 -18.90 -10.23 1.93
C LYS A 70 -18.20 -9.19 1.04
N MET A 71 -17.81 -8.03 1.58
CA MET A 71 -17.07 -7.02 0.83
C MET A 71 -15.62 -7.46 0.55
N ARG A 72 -14.92 -8.04 1.52
CA ARG A 72 -13.56 -8.59 1.29
C ARG A 72 -13.55 -9.65 0.19
N LYS A 73 -14.54 -10.55 0.16
CA LYS A 73 -14.73 -11.48 -0.96
C LYS A 73 -14.97 -10.75 -2.28
N LYS A 74 -15.89 -9.77 -2.35
CA LYS A 74 -16.16 -9.02 -3.60
C LYS A 74 -14.89 -8.31 -4.13
N THR A 75 -14.09 -7.70 -3.26
CA THR A 75 -12.83 -7.05 -3.66
C THR A 75 -11.79 -8.06 -4.15
N LEU A 76 -11.70 -9.24 -3.50
CA LEU A 76 -10.81 -10.32 -3.95
C LEU A 76 -11.22 -10.89 -5.32
N GLU A 77 -12.52 -11.11 -5.57
CA GLU A 77 -12.99 -11.58 -6.88
C GLU A 77 -12.70 -10.54 -7.98
N ALA A 78 -12.87 -9.25 -7.69
CA ALA A 78 -12.51 -8.18 -8.63
C ALA A 78 -11.00 -8.16 -8.92
N TYR A 79 -10.15 -8.35 -7.91
CA TYR A 79 -8.70 -8.45 -8.07
C TYR A 79 -8.30 -9.69 -8.89
N LYS A 80 -8.89 -10.86 -8.61
CA LYS A 80 -8.72 -12.09 -9.40
C LYS A 80 -9.05 -11.84 -10.87
N GLN A 81 -10.20 -11.23 -11.13
CA GLN A 81 -10.74 -10.99 -12.47
C GLN A 81 -9.92 -9.97 -13.29
N ALA A 82 -9.28 -8.98 -12.64
CA ALA A 82 -8.40 -8.03 -13.31
C ALA A 82 -7.01 -8.64 -13.59
N TYR A 83 -6.37 -9.25 -12.58
CA TYR A 83 -4.93 -9.55 -12.64
C TYR A 83 -4.58 -11.04 -12.76
N LEU A 84 -5.37 -11.95 -12.18
CA LEU A 84 -5.00 -13.37 -12.04
C LEU A 84 -5.62 -14.29 -13.10
N VAL A 85 -6.43 -13.74 -14.03
CA VAL A 85 -7.00 -14.48 -15.16
C VAL A 85 -5.88 -15.11 -16.04
N PRO A 86 -5.93 -16.42 -16.33
CA PRO A 86 -4.91 -17.11 -17.13
C PRO A 86 -4.87 -16.66 -18.61
N THR A 87 -4.07 -15.65 -18.91
CA THR A 87 -3.92 -15.08 -20.25
C THR A 87 -3.06 -15.95 -21.18
N LYS A 88 -3.56 -16.22 -22.39
CA LYS A 88 -2.84 -16.98 -23.43
C LYS A 88 -1.80 -16.11 -24.15
N LEU A 89 -0.59 -16.06 -23.62
CA LEU A 89 0.53 -15.34 -24.24
C LEU A 89 0.99 -16.03 -25.53
N ASN A 90 0.81 -15.37 -26.68
CA ASN A 90 1.47 -15.67 -27.95
C ASN A 90 2.69 -14.75 -28.14
N ASN A 91 3.53 -15.01 -29.16
CA ASN A 91 4.66 -14.14 -29.58
C ASN A 91 5.52 -13.57 -28.43
N ARG A 92 5.83 -14.42 -27.44
CA ARG A 92 6.34 -14.02 -26.12
C ARG A 92 7.72 -13.36 -26.21
N LYS A 93 7.93 -12.34 -25.38
CA LYS A 93 9.25 -11.77 -25.06
C LYS A 93 9.55 -11.98 -23.58
N ALA A 94 10.82 -12.13 -23.24
CA ALA A 94 11.27 -12.17 -21.85
C ALA A 94 11.32 -10.75 -21.26
N VAL A 95 10.97 -10.63 -19.98
CA VAL A 95 11.13 -9.42 -19.17
C VAL A 95 11.90 -9.81 -17.92
N TYR A 96 12.92 -9.05 -17.57
CA TYR A 96 13.68 -9.24 -16.33
C TYR A 96 13.03 -8.44 -15.21
N LEU A 97 12.88 -9.07 -14.04
CA LEU A 97 12.44 -8.45 -12.79
C LEU A 97 13.57 -8.55 -11.77
N SER A 98 13.53 -7.71 -10.72
CA SER A 98 14.36 -8.00 -9.54
C SER A 98 13.90 -9.30 -8.89
N ARG A 99 14.82 -10.02 -8.22
CA ARG A 99 14.48 -11.24 -7.48
C ARG A 99 13.33 -11.01 -6.50
N GLU A 100 13.38 -9.89 -5.77
CA GLU A 100 12.35 -9.52 -4.79
C GLU A 100 10.98 -9.29 -5.44
N THR A 101 10.92 -8.51 -6.54
CA THR A 101 9.67 -8.29 -7.28
C THR A 101 9.11 -9.61 -7.83
N GLN A 102 9.98 -10.50 -8.34
CA GLN A 102 9.59 -11.82 -8.80
C GLN A 102 9.03 -12.69 -7.67
N GLU A 103 9.67 -12.71 -6.49
CA GLU A 103 9.23 -13.50 -5.33
C GLU A 103 7.91 -12.97 -4.75
N ARG A 104 7.75 -11.66 -4.58
CA ARG A 104 6.48 -11.03 -4.17
C ARG A 104 5.35 -11.33 -5.17
N ALA A 105 5.63 -11.29 -6.47
CA ALA A 105 4.64 -11.56 -7.52
C ALA A 105 4.27 -13.05 -7.66
N ASP A 106 5.23 -13.98 -7.59
CA ASP A 106 4.94 -15.42 -7.59
C ASP A 106 4.16 -15.81 -6.32
N PHE A 107 4.48 -15.20 -5.17
CA PHE A 107 3.73 -15.40 -3.94
C PHE A 107 2.23 -15.06 -4.10
N ILE A 108 1.92 -13.87 -4.65
CA ILE A 108 0.54 -13.45 -4.95
C ILE A 108 -0.17 -14.48 -5.86
N VAL A 109 0.49 -14.90 -6.93
CA VAL A 109 -0.07 -15.87 -7.89
C VAL A 109 -0.32 -17.23 -7.24
N ARG A 110 0.58 -17.73 -6.39
CA ARG A 110 0.41 -19.01 -5.69
C ARG A 110 -0.66 -18.97 -4.59
N ARG A 111 -0.81 -17.83 -3.90
CA ARG A 111 -1.72 -17.68 -2.75
C ARG A 111 -3.14 -17.29 -3.14
N LEU A 112 -3.32 -16.52 -4.22
CA LEU A 112 -4.60 -15.97 -4.65
C LEU A 112 -5.05 -16.45 -6.05
N GLY A 113 -4.15 -16.98 -6.86
CA GLY A 113 -4.46 -17.48 -8.21
C GLY A 113 -5.28 -18.76 -8.20
N ASP A 114 -5.92 -19.05 -9.33
CA ASP A 114 -6.68 -20.28 -9.57
C ASP A 114 -5.88 -21.23 -10.47
N ARG A 115 -6.41 -22.42 -10.78
CA ARG A 115 -5.70 -23.40 -11.63
C ARG A 115 -5.41 -22.83 -13.02
N GLY A 116 -4.13 -22.57 -13.29
CA GLY A 116 -3.63 -22.00 -14.55
C GLY A 116 -3.10 -20.57 -14.42
N SER A 117 -3.40 -19.86 -13.32
CA SER A 117 -2.78 -18.57 -13.01
C SER A 117 -1.26 -18.75 -12.89
N ASN A 118 -0.49 -17.87 -13.53
CA ASN A 118 0.97 -17.95 -13.58
C ASN A 118 1.59 -16.55 -13.62
N LEU A 119 2.83 -16.43 -13.15
CA LEU A 119 3.57 -15.16 -13.06
C LEU A 119 3.55 -14.37 -14.38
N SER A 120 3.77 -15.03 -15.52
CA SER A 120 3.77 -14.36 -16.82
C SER A 120 2.40 -13.76 -17.18
N SER A 121 1.30 -14.47 -16.91
CA SER A 121 -0.05 -13.92 -17.10
C SER A 121 -0.37 -12.77 -16.14
N PHE A 122 0.13 -12.82 -14.90
CA PHE A 122 -0.07 -11.77 -13.90
C PHE A 122 0.65 -10.47 -14.28
N VAL A 123 1.94 -10.56 -14.65
CA VAL A 123 2.74 -9.42 -15.13
C VAL A 123 2.15 -8.83 -16.42
N GLU A 124 1.76 -9.67 -17.38
CA GLU A 124 1.06 -9.23 -18.60
C GLU A 124 -0.23 -8.46 -18.27
N ASN A 125 -1.05 -8.95 -17.36
CA ASN A 125 -2.33 -8.31 -17.03
C ASN A 125 -2.12 -6.97 -16.31
N ILE A 126 -1.10 -6.85 -15.45
CA ILE A 126 -0.69 -5.56 -14.84
C ILE A 126 -0.27 -4.57 -15.93
N VAL A 127 0.62 -4.98 -16.85
CA VAL A 127 1.11 -4.12 -17.93
C VAL A 127 -0.03 -3.69 -18.86
N ARG A 128 -0.97 -4.60 -19.18
CA ARG A 128 -2.16 -4.26 -19.97
C ARG A 128 -3.05 -3.24 -19.26
N GLN A 129 -3.33 -3.45 -17.96
CA GLN A 129 -4.20 -2.53 -17.21
C GLN A 129 -3.60 -1.13 -17.13
N HIS A 130 -2.28 -1.03 -16.90
CA HIS A 130 -1.55 0.23 -16.90
C HIS A 130 -1.57 0.93 -18.27
N LEU A 131 -1.42 0.20 -19.37
CA LEU A 131 -1.50 0.75 -20.73
C LEU A 131 -2.93 1.17 -21.13
N GLU A 132 -3.96 0.52 -20.58
CA GLU A 132 -5.36 0.89 -20.76
C GLU A 132 -5.73 2.14 -19.94
N GLU A 133 -5.24 2.26 -18.71
CA GLU A 133 -5.52 3.37 -17.80
C GLU A 133 -4.75 4.66 -18.17
N TYR A 134 -3.46 4.53 -18.54
CA TYR A 134 -2.58 5.68 -18.80
C TYR A 134 -2.23 5.89 -20.28
N GLY A 135 -2.75 5.07 -21.20
CA GLY A 135 -2.38 5.08 -22.63
C GLY A 135 -2.59 6.43 -23.32
N GLU A 136 -3.67 7.15 -22.98
CA GLU A 136 -3.90 8.49 -23.50
C GLU A 136 -2.89 9.52 -22.98
N ASP A 137 -2.53 9.45 -21.69
CA ASP A 137 -1.66 10.43 -21.05
C ASP A 137 -0.20 10.22 -21.48
N ILE A 138 0.22 8.97 -21.68
CA ILE A 138 1.49 8.61 -22.32
C ILE A 138 1.59 9.22 -23.73
N GLU A 139 0.49 9.21 -24.50
CA GLU A 139 0.44 9.83 -25.84
C GLU A 139 0.38 11.37 -25.80
N LYS A 140 -0.19 11.97 -24.75
CA LYS A 140 -0.12 13.42 -24.49
C LYS A 140 1.33 13.82 -24.16
N TRP A 141 2.00 13.08 -23.27
CA TRP A 141 3.39 13.36 -22.86
C TRP A 141 4.41 13.11 -23.97
N ARG A 142 4.13 12.25 -24.97
CA ARG A 142 4.98 12.09 -26.16
C ARG A 142 5.16 13.40 -26.96
N ARG A 143 4.23 14.35 -26.82
CA ARG A 143 4.12 15.55 -27.67
C ARG A 143 4.68 16.81 -26.99
N LEU A 144 5.39 16.65 -25.88
CA LEU A 144 6.12 17.67 -25.13
C LEU A 144 7.60 17.68 -25.51
#